data_AF-A1UKL1-F1
#
_entry.id   AF-A1UKL1-F1
#
_cell.length_a   1.000
_cell.length_b   1.000
_cell.length_c   1.000
_cell.angle_alpha   90.00
_cell.angle_beta   90.00
_cell.angle_gamma   90.00
#
_symmetry.space_group_name_H-M   'P 1'
#
loop_
_entity.id
_entity.type
_entity.pdbx_description
1 polymer ?
#
loop_
_entity_poly.entity_id
_entity_poly.type
_entity_poly.pdbx_seq_one_letter_code
_entity_poly.pdbx_strand_id
1 'polypeptide(L)'
;MARVPEITAILGGSRFTRLDVLERERERARRALSKLGAPVSSAEVDQLREALRQRKAELGHSGIEGALGRDVRWSTRVARLTATASRGRRALSTIEMVASQGSANGFVDWFEKRTSADDEAAMLAAHPDHFLFRTDAEGRQEVWETNGGSPLAARFFIDYDDTSSLQTPVDREYPVQLAGVARLRDGLAIGGVRHQFRDEGEGFRALLTVEFPALTLPTILRGHRWHLAIEFSNWIEASAAGEG
;
A
#
# COMPACT_ATOMS: atom_id res chain seq x y z
N MET A 1 -22.80 -17.59 5.63
CA MET A 1 -22.04 -16.64 4.79
C MET A 1 -21.47 -15.59 5.72
N ALA A 2 -20.15 -15.43 5.77
CA ALA A 2 -19.54 -14.33 6.51
C ALA A 2 -20.06 -13.01 5.90
N ARG A 3 -20.54 -12.08 6.73
CA ARG A 3 -21.05 -10.79 6.27
C ARG A 3 -19.84 -9.92 5.92
N VAL A 4 -19.81 -9.36 4.70
CA VAL A 4 -18.76 -8.40 4.29
C VAL A 4 -18.67 -7.27 5.33
N PRO A 5 -17.48 -6.94 5.86
CA PRO A 5 -17.33 -5.86 6.83
C PRO A 5 -17.76 -4.52 6.19
N GLU A 6 -18.49 -3.71 6.94
CA GLU A 6 -18.69 -2.32 6.56
C GLU A 6 -17.40 -1.57 6.87
N ILE A 7 -16.82 -0.93 5.85
CA ILE A 7 -15.54 -0.23 5.97
C ILE A 7 -15.77 1.26 5.72
N THR A 8 -15.31 2.08 6.66
CA THR A 8 -15.25 3.54 6.50
C THR A 8 -13.80 3.99 6.47
N ALA A 9 -13.41 4.73 5.44
CA ALA A 9 -12.11 5.39 5.37
C ALA A 9 -12.25 6.86 5.80
N ILE A 10 -11.32 7.36 6.62
CA ILE A 10 -11.30 8.74 7.12
C ILE A 10 -10.02 9.41 6.63
N LEU A 11 -10.16 10.29 5.64
CA LEU A 11 -9.05 10.95 4.96
C LEU A 11 -9.10 12.44 5.27
N GLY A 12 -8.15 12.93 6.08
CA GLY A 12 -8.10 14.34 6.45
C GLY A 12 -9.36 14.85 7.18
N GLY A 13 -10.01 13.99 7.97
CA GLY A 13 -11.23 14.29 8.71
C GLY A 13 -12.54 14.07 7.94
N SER A 14 -12.48 13.87 6.63
CA SER A 14 -13.65 13.51 5.81
C SER A 14 -13.86 12.00 5.80
N ARG A 15 -15.11 11.55 5.90
CA ARG A 15 -15.49 10.12 5.89
C ARG A 15 -15.90 9.70 4.48
N PHE A 16 -15.45 8.52 4.08
CA PHE A 16 -15.72 7.92 2.78
C PHE A 16 -16.19 6.48 2.97
N THR A 17 -17.22 6.11 2.23
CA THR A 17 -17.78 4.77 2.19
C THR A 17 -16.93 3.85 1.33
N ARG A 18 -17.19 2.53 1.41
CA ARG A 18 -16.58 1.57 0.51
C ARG A 18 -16.87 1.87 -0.98
N LEU A 19 -18.05 2.39 -1.30
CA LEU A 19 -18.40 2.77 -2.69
C LEU A 19 -17.51 3.91 -3.21
N ASP A 20 -17.23 4.92 -2.37
CA ASP A 20 -16.32 6.02 -2.73
C ASP A 20 -14.91 5.51 -3.02
N VAL A 21 -14.45 4.54 -2.22
CA VAL A 21 -13.14 3.89 -2.40
C VAL A 21 -13.10 3.07 -3.69
N LEU A 22 -14.15 2.31 -4.01
CA LEU A 22 -14.24 1.53 -5.24
C LEU A 22 -14.25 2.41 -6.50
N GLU A 23 -14.88 3.58 -6.45
CA GLU A 23 -14.83 4.53 -7.57
C GLU A 23 -13.38 5.01 -7.83
N ARG A 24 -12.64 5.32 -6.75
CA ARG A 24 -11.22 5.67 -6.85
C ARG A 24 -10.37 4.52 -7.33
N GLU A 25 -10.62 3.31 -6.86
CA GLU A 25 -9.94 2.10 -7.31
C GLU A 25 -10.14 1.89 -8.81
N ARG A 26 -11.35 2.09 -9.33
CA ARG A 26 -11.65 2.00 -10.76
C ARG A 26 -10.82 3.00 -11.57
N GLU A 27 -10.66 4.24 -11.10
CA GLU A 27 -9.79 5.24 -11.74
C GLU A 27 -8.32 4.79 -11.75
N ARG A 28 -7.84 4.22 -10.64
CA ARG A 28 -6.47 3.73 -10.52
C ARG A 28 -6.22 2.51 -11.39
N ALA A 29 -7.17 1.58 -11.47
CA ALA A 29 -7.05 0.38 -12.28
C ALA A 29 -6.89 0.68 -13.78
N ARG A 30 -7.62 1.67 -14.29
CA ARG A 30 -7.44 2.16 -15.66
C ARG A 30 -6.03 2.72 -15.91
N ARG A 31 -5.48 3.46 -14.94
CA ARG A 31 -4.12 4.01 -15.02
C ARG A 31 -3.06 2.91 -14.96
N ALA A 32 -3.24 1.92 -14.10
CA ALA A 32 -2.35 0.77 -13.98
C ALA A 32 -2.33 -0.06 -15.28
N LEU A 33 -3.48 -0.33 -15.89
CA LEU A 33 -3.57 -1.01 -17.19
C LEU A 33 -2.82 -0.24 -18.28
N SER A 34 -3.11 1.07 -18.39
CA SER A 34 -2.41 1.94 -19.36
C SER A 34 -0.90 1.92 -19.15
N LYS A 35 -0.44 1.96 -17.90
CA LYS A 35 0.98 1.92 -17.54
C LYS A 35 1.65 0.60 -17.92
N LEU A 36 0.92 -0.52 -17.86
CA LEU A 36 1.38 -1.84 -18.32
C LEU A 36 1.15 -2.09 -19.81
N GLY A 37 0.77 -1.05 -20.57
CA GLY A 37 0.54 -1.12 -22.01
C GLY A 37 -0.68 -1.94 -22.41
N ALA A 38 -1.64 -2.15 -21.51
CA ALA A 38 -2.89 -2.84 -21.79
C ALA A 38 -3.99 -1.85 -22.23
N PRO A 39 -4.96 -2.31 -23.05
CA PRO A 39 -6.14 -1.53 -23.38
C PRO A 39 -6.90 -1.10 -22.13
N VAL A 40 -7.38 0.14 -22.12
CA VAL A 40 -8.20 0.68 -21.03
C VAL A 40 -9.66 0.64 -21.46
N SER A 41 -10.53 0.08 -20.62
CA SER A 41 -11.97 0.06 -20.82
C SER A 41 -12.71 0.89 -19.75
N SER A 42 -13.97 1.21 -20.02
CA SER A 42 -14.87 1.84 -19.05
C SER A 42 -15.52 0.81 -18.11
N ALA A 43 -14.96 -0.39 -18.00
CA ALA A 43 -15.52 -1.48 -17.22
C ALA A 43 -15.60 -1.19 -15.71
N GLU A 44 -16.37 -2.04 -15.03
CA GLU A 44 -16.49 -2.07 -13.57
C GLU A 44 -15.21 -2.57 -12.91
N VAL A 45 -15.04 -2.25 -11.63
CA VAL A 45 -13.80 -2.48 -10.88
C VAL A 45 -13.35 -3.95 -10.91
N ASP A 46 -14.26 -4.92 -10.77
CA ASP A 46 -13.91 -6.35 -10.77
C ASP A 46 -13.40 -6.83 -12.13
N GLN A 47 -13.95 -6.30 -13.22
CA GLN A 47 -13.47 -6.61 -14.57
C GLN A 47 -12.08 -6.00 -14.80
N LEU A 48 -11.83 -4.80 -14.26
CA LEU A 48 -10.51 -4.18 -14.34
C LEU A 48 -9.47 -4.90 -13.47
N ARG A 49 -9.86 -5.40 -12.29
CA ARG A 49 -9.01 -6.24 -11.42
C ARG A 49 -8.60 -7.51 -12.16
N GLU A 50 -9.54 -8.20 -12.79
CA GLU A 50 -9.24 -9.42 -13.55
C GLU A 50 -8.35 -9.13 -14.76
N ALA A 51 -8.62 -8.05 -15.51
CA ALA A 51 -7.75 -7.63 -16.61
C ALA A 51 -6.32 -7.29 -16.14
N LEU A 52 -6.17 -6.64 -14.98
CA LEU A 52 -4.86 -6.37 -14.39
C LEU A 52 -4.15 -7.65 -13.96
N ARG A 53 -4.87 -8.58 -13.33
CA ARG A 53 -4.31 -9.87 -12.91
C ARG A 53 -3.79 -10.66 -14.12
N GLN A 54 -4.60 -10.76 -15.17
CA GLN A 54 -4.20 -11.40 -16.43
C GLN A 54 -2.99 -10.70 -17.04
N ARG A 55 -3.02 -9.35 -17.14
CA ARG A 55 -1.92 -8.59 -17.73
C ARG A 55 -0.60 -8.75 -16.96
N LYS A 56 -0.65 -8.71 -15.64
CA LYS A 56 0.53 -8.93 -14.78
C LYS A 56 1.09 -10.34 -14.98
N ALA A 57 0.22 -11.35 -15.05
CA ALA A 57 0.62 -12.73 -15.31
C ALA A 57 1.25 -12.92 -16.71
N GLU A 58 0.69 -12.32 -17.75
CA GLU A 58 1.24 -12.36 -19.12
C GLU A 58 2.65 -11.77 -19.21
N LEU A 59 2.87 -10.64 -18.52
CA LEU A 59 4.17 -9.97 -18.51
C LEU A 59 5.20 -10.73 -17.66
N GLY A 60 4.75 -11.34 -16.56
CA GLY A 60 5.61 -11.85 -15.49
C GLY A 60 6.51 -10.76 -14.89
N HIS A 61 7.38 -11.15 -13.97
CA HIS A 61 8.31 -10.21 -13.31
C HIS A 61 9.17 -9.46 -14.32
N SER A 62 9.81 -10.16 -15.25
CA SER A 62 10.70 -9.55 -16.23
C SER A 62 10.00 -8.55 -17.16
N GLY A 63 8.77 -8.85 -17.60
CA GLY A 63 8.00 -7.94 -18.44
C GLY A 63 7.57 -6.69 -17.67
N ILE A 64 7.17 -6.83 -16.40
CA ILE A 64 6.81 -5.71 -15.53
C ILE A 64 8.04 -4.84 -15.22
N GLU A 65 9.17 -5.45 -14.85
CA GLU A 65 10.43 -4.74 -14.61
C GLU A 65 10.88 -3.97 -15.87
N GLY A 66 10.74 -4.57 -17.06
CA GLY A 66 11.02 -3.92 -18.34
C GLY A 66 10.10 -2.73 -18.61
N ALA A 67 8.78 -2.90 -18.42
CA ALA A 67 7.78 -1.86 -18.65
C ALA A 67 7.96 -0.65 -17.70
N LEU A 68 8.30 -0.91 -16.44
CA LEU A 68 8.41 0.10 -15.39
C LEU A 68 9.84 0.61 -15.18
N GLY A 69 10.83 0.04 -15.87
CA GLY A 69 12.25 0.33 -15.61
C GLY A 69 12.60 1.81 -15.79
N ARG A 70 11.95 2.52 -16.72
CA ARG A 70 12.15 3.98 -16.87
C ARG A 70 11.59 4.76 -15.68
N ASP A 71 10.39 4.40 -15.22
CA ASP A 71 9.76 5.03 -14.06
C ASP A 71 10.61 4.84 -12.82
N VAL A 72 11.03 3.60 -12.54
CA VAL A 72 11.85 3.25 -11.37
C VAL A 72 13.18 3.99 -11.37
N ARG A 73 13.84 4.14 -12.52
CA ARG A 73 15.08 4.92 -12.61
C ARG A 73 14.87 6.39 -12.21
N TRP A 74 13.76 6.99 -12.62
CA TRP A 74 13.46 8.39 -12.29
C TRP A 74 13.00 8.55 -10.85
N SER A 75 12.08 7.71 -10.37
CA SER A 75 11.59 7.76 -9.00
C SER A 75 12.71 7.49 -7.99
N THR A 76 13.65 6.58 -8.29
CA THR A 76 14.85 6.34 -7.46
C THR A 76 15.70 7.61 -7.31
N ARG A 77 15.92 8.36 -8.40
CA ARG A 77 16.68 9.62 -8.36
C ARG A 77 15.95 10.68 -7.52
N VAL A 78 14.64 10.82 -7.73
CA VAL A 78 13.80 11.75 -6.97
C VAL A 78 13.81 11.39 -5.48
N ALA A 79 13.58 10.12 -5.15
CA ALA A 79 13.57 9.63 -3.76
C ALA A 79 14.91 9.86 -3.06
N ARG A 80 16.04 9.61 -3.74
CA ARG A 80 17.37 9.91 -3.20
C ARG A 80 17.53 11.40 -2.91
N LEU A 81 17.17 12.25 -3.87
CA LEU A 81 17.30 13.70 -3.73
C LEU A 81 16.45 14.22 -2.57
N THR A 82 15.17 13.83 -2.51
CA THR A 82 14.24 14.29 -1.47
C THR A 82 14.63 13.74 -0.10
N ALA A 83 15.03 12.47 0.02
CA ALA A 83 15.51 11.88 1.28
C ALA A 83 16.74 12.62 1.82
N THR A 84 17.76 12.81 0.97
CA THR A 84 19.00 13.50 1.34
C THR A 84 18.72 14.95 1.76
N ALA A 85 17.97 15.70 0.94
CA ALA A 85 17.67 17.10 1.21
C ALA A 85 16.71 17.30 2.40
N SER A 86 15.91 16.28 2.76
CA SER A 86 15.04 16.32 3.95
C SER A 86 15.81 16.20 5.26
N ARG A 87 17.06 15.69 5.24
CA ARG A 87 17.93 15.52 6.41
C ARG A 87 17.23 14.78 7.56
N GLY A 88 16.60 13.66 7.23
CA GLY A 88 15.85 12.83 8.16
C GLY A 88 14.44 13.34 8.51
N ARG A 89 14.09 14.61 8.22
CA ARG A 89 12.72 15.10 8.46
C ARG A 89 11.71 14.36 7.60
N ARG A 90 10.51 14.14 8.14
CA ARG A 90 9.43 13.40 7.49
C ARG A 90 8.21 14.27 7.21
N ALA A 91 7.48 13.91 6.16
CA ALA A 91 6.11 14.35 5.92
C ALA A 91 5.19 13.12 5.98
N LEU A 92 4.04 13.27 6.61
CA LEU A 92 3.17 12.14 6.93
C LEU A 92 1.98 12.06 5.98
N SER A 93 1.71 10.85 5.50
CA SER A 93 0.43 10.48 4.89
C SER A 93 -0.30 9.55 5.85
N THR A 94 -1.25 10.13 6.60
CA THR A 94 -2.05 9.40 7.58
C THR A 94 -3.52 9.34 7.17
N ILE A 95 -4.13 8.18 7.37
CA ILE A 95 -5.58 7.95 7.32
C ILE A 95 -6.02 7.11 8.52
N GLU A 96 -7.32 7.12 8.81
CA GLU A 96 -7.93 6.11 9.67
C GLU A 96 -8.88 5.24 8.86
N MET A 97 -9.02 3.99 9.28
CA MET A 97 -10.04 3.09 8.77
C MET A 97 -10.78 2.45 9.92
N VAL A 98 -12.08 2.24 9.73
CA VAL A 98 -12.94 1.55 10.69
C VAL A 98 -13.61 0.40 9.96
N ALA A 99 -13.37 -0.81 10.43
CA ALA A 99 -14.06 -2.02 9.97
C ALA A 99 -15.09 -2.40 11.02
N SER A 100 -16.30 -2.78 10.60
CA SER A 100 -17.39 -3.15 11.53
C SER A 100 -17.30 -4.58 12.08
N GLN A 101 -16.39 -5.40 11.54
CA GLN A 101 -16.22 -6.81 11.90
C GLN A 101 -14.73 -7.18 11.89
N GLY A 102 -14.37 -8.19 12.69
CA GLY A 102 -13.00 -8.71 12.80
C GLY A 102 -12.28 -8.18 14.05
N SER A 103 -11.00 -8.48 14.19
CA SER A 103 -10.16 -7.96 15.29
C SER A 103 -8.84 -7.43 14.74
N ALA A 104 -8.23 -6.49 15.47
CA ALA A 104 -6.94 -5.92 15.14
C ALA A 104 -5.86 -7.00 15.01
N ASN A 105 -5.76 -7.91 15.99
CA ASN A 105 -4.84 -9.04 15.94
C ASN A 105 -5.15 -9.97 14.77
N GLY A 106 -6.43 -10.32 14.54
CA GLY A 106 -6.79 -11.22 13.45
C GLY A 106 -6.42 -10.68 12.07
N PHE A 107 -6.58 -9.37 11.85
CA PHE A 107 -6.13 -8.73 10.61
C PHE A 107 -4.60 -8.73 10.47
N VAL A 108 -3.88 -8.38 11.54
CA VAL A 108 -2.41 -8.34 11.52
C VAL A 108 -1.82 -9.73 11.35
N ASP A 109 -2.30 -10.74 12.07
CA ASP A 109 -1.89 -12.14 11.93
C ASP A 109 -2.12 -12.64 10.49
N TRP A 110 -3.26 -12.27 9.88
CA TRP A 110 -3.54 -12.59 8.48
C TRP A 110 -2.50 -11.93 7.55
N PHE A 111 -2.20 -10.66 7.75
CA PHE A 111 -1.22 -9.93 6.94
C PHE A 111 0.19 -10.49 7.08
N GLU A 112 0.64 -10.74 8.31
CA GLU A 112 1.96 -11.31 8.61
C GLU A 112 2.11 -12.71 8.02
N LYS A 113 1.07 -13.53 8.08
CA LYS A 113 1.07 -14.85 7.43
C LYS A 113 1.28 -14.75 5.92
N ARG A 114 0.61 -13.80 5.25
CA ARG A 114 0.74 -13.59 3.79
C ARG A 114 2.12 -13.12 3.40
N THR A 115 2.65 -12.14 4.13
CA THR A 115 3.99 -11.61 3.88
C THR A 115 5.06 -12.66 4.15
N SER A 116 4.95 -13.42 5.26
CA SER A 116 5.87 -14.52 5.59
C SER A 116 5.82 -15.69 4.61
N ALA A 117 4.67 -15.93 3.98
CA ALA A 117 4.49 -16.96 2.95
C ALA A 117 4.89 -16.49 1.54
N ASP A 118 5.37 -15.24 1.40
CA ASP A 118 5.65 -14.59 0.12
C ASP A 118 4.46 -14.67 -0.86
N ASP A 119 3.24 -14.49 -0.33
CA ASP A 119 2.02 -14.54 -1.13
C ASP A 119 1.84 -13.26 -1.95
N GLU A 120 2.59 -13.20 -3.05
CA GLU A 120 2.55 -12.09 -4.01
C GLU A 120 1.13 -11.88 -4.56
N ALA A 121 0.35 -12.94 -4.78
CA ALA A 121 -0.99 -12.81 -5.34
C ALA A 121 -1.92 -12.02 -4.40
N ALA A 122 -1.90 -12.32 -3.08
CA ALA A 122 -2.68 -11.58 -2.09
C ALA A 122 -2.23 -10.12 -1.96
N MET A 123 -0.93 -9.85 -2.05
CA MET A 123 -0.40 -8.47 -1.99
C MET A 123 -0.76 -7.67 -3.24
N LEU A 124 -0.68 -8.28 -4.43
CA LEU A 124 -1.01 -7.64 -5.71
C LEU A 124 -2.51 -7.39 -5.88
N ALA A 125 -3.37 -8.22 -5.29
CA ALA A 125 -4.82 -8.07 -5.34
C ALA A 125 -5.32 -6.85 -4.55
N ALA A 126 -4.53 -6.38 -3.56
CA ALA A 126 -4.88 -5.29 -2.68
C ALA A 126 -5.04 -3.94 -3.39
N HIS A 127 -4.27 -3.70 -4.44
CA HIS A 127 -4.28 -2.41 -5.10
C HIS A 127 -3.90 -2.50 -6.58
N PRO A 128 -4.59 -1.79 -7.48
CA PRO A 128 -4.27 -1.84 -8.90
C PRO A 128 -2.84 -1.41 -9.24
N ASP A 129 -2.31 -0.43 -8.51
CA ASP A 129 -0.94 0.06 -8.68
C ASP A 129 0.15 -0.80 -8.02
N HIS A 130 -0.18 -1.92 -7.37
CA HIS A 130 0.82 -2.90 -6.92
C HIS A 130 1.25 -3.73 -8.12
N PHE A 131 2.51 -3.65 -8.53
CA PHE A 131 2.99 -4.33 -9.73
C PHE A 131 3.78 -5.59 -9.42
N LEU A 132 4.64 -5.55 -8.39
CA LEU A 132 5.42 -6.71 -7.92
C LEU A 132 5.55 -6.65 -6.39
N PHE A 133 5.47 -7.82 -5.77
CA PHE A 133 5.75 -8.03 -4.35
C PHE A 133 6.58 -9.30 -4.21
N ARG A 134 7.74 -9.22 -3.58
CA ARG A 134 8.55 -10.41 -3.28
C ARG A 134 9.43 -10.19 -2.08
N THR A 135 9.80 -11.27 -1.41
CA THR A 135 10.77 -11.24 -0.34
C THR A 135 12.18 -11.37 -0.93
N ASP A 136 13.08 -10.44 -0.59
CA ASP A 136 14.46 -10.51 -1.05
C ASP A 136 15.32 -11.45 -0.18
N ALA A 137 16.58 -11.64 -0.57
CA ALA A 137 17.49 -12.55 0.13
C ALA A 137 17.81 -12.13 1.57
N GLU A 138 17.55 -10.86 1.91
CA GLU A 138 17.71 -10.32 3.26
C GLU A 138 16.41 -10.33 4.06
N GLY A 139 15.33 -10.93 3.54
CA GLY A 139 14.03 -11.02 4.21
C GLY A 139 13.18 -9.75 4.11
N ARG A 140 13.59 -8.77 3.31
CA ARG A 140 12.85 -7.51 3.13
C ARG A 140 11.80 -7.68 2.05
N GLN A 141 10.67 -7.00 2.21
CA GLN A 141 9.63 -6.98 1.20
C GLN A 141 10.01 -5.98 0.09
N GLU A 142 10.39 -6.48 -1.08
CA GLU A 142 10.54 -5.69 -2.28
C GLU A 142 9.18 -5.36 -2.89
N VAL A 143 8.92 -4.07 -3.07
CA VAL A 143 7.66 -3.56 -3.64
C VAL A 143 7.95 -2.76 -4.90
N TRP A 144 7.19 -3.03 -5.95
CA TRP A 144 7.06 -2.14 -7.11
C TRP A 144 5.65 -1.61 -7.18
N GLU A 145 5.48 -0.30 -7.01
CA GLU A 145 4.16 0.32 -7.04
C GLU A 145 4.16 1.77 -7.51
N THR A 146 3.00 2.30 -7.88
CA THR A 146 2.84 3.75 -8.00
C THR A 146 2.31 4.31 -6.68
N ASN A 147 3.17 4.90 -5.85
CA ASN A 147 2.77 5.48 -4.56
C ASN A 147 1.82 6.67 -4.79
N GLY A 148 0.57 6.51 -4.32
CA GLY A 148 -0.57 7.39 -4.57
C GLY A 148 -0.27 8.84 -4.99
N GLY A 149 -0.64 9.19 -6.22
CA GLY A 149 -0.48 10.52 -6.78
C GLY A 149 0.85 10.77 -7.52
N SER A 150 1.86 9.92 -7.35
CA SER A 150 3.05 9.92 -8.21
C SER A 150 2.68 9.54 -9.65
N PRO A 151 3.26 10.18 -10.68
CA PRO A 151 3.15 9.68 -12.05
C PRO A 151 4.07 8.48 -12.32
N LEU A 152 5.11 8.28 -11.50
CA LEU A 152 6.12 7.24 -11.66
C LEU A 152 5.87 6.06 -10.74
N ALA A 153 6.03 4.84 -11.25
CA ALA A 153 6.25 3.68 -10.40
C ALA A 153 7.60 3.80 -9.66
N ALA A 154 7.63 3.32 -8.44
CA ALA A 154 8.79 3.24 -7.57
C ALA A 154 9.13 1.79 -7.27
N ARG A 155 10.38 1.60 -6.84
CA ARG A 155 10.86 0.35 -6.26
C ARG A 155 11.50 0.67 -4.92
N PHE A 156 11.09 -0.04 -3.88
CA PHE A 156 11.66 0.10 -2.55
C PHE A 156 11.56 -1.23 -1.80
N PHE A 157 12.23 -1.28 -0.65
CA PHE A 157 12.32 -2.46 0.19
C PHE A 157 11.86 -2.07 1.59
N ILE A 158 10.85 -2.75 2.13
CA ILE A 158 10.41 -2.57 3.51
C ILE A 158 11.09 -3.62 4.37
N ASP A 159 11.80 -3.16 5.39
CA ASP A 159 12.36 -3.98 6.44
C ASP A 159 11.47 -3.82 7.68
N TYR A 160 10.69 -4.87 8.01
CA TYR A 160 9.77 -4.88 9.14
C TYR A 160 10.47 -5.15 10.48
N ASP A 161 11.74 -5.58 10.46
CA ASP A 161 12.57 -5.73 11.67
C ASP A 161 13.29 -4.42 12.04
N ASP A 162 13.27 -3.43 11.14
CA ASP A 162 13.89 -2.12 11.34
C ASP A 162 12.86 -1.01 11.55
N THR A 163 12.84 -0.44 12.75
CA THR A 163 12.07 0.77 13.07
C THR A 163 12.96 1.98 13.40
N SER A 164 14.27 1.88 13.19
CA SER A 164 15.27 2.82 13.73
C SER A 164 15.14 4.26 13.22
N SER A 165 14.60 4.44 12.01
CA SER A 165 14.47 5.76 11.36
C SER A 165 13.04 6.30 11.25
N LEU A 166 12.09 5.63 11.91
CA LEU A 166 10.71 6.07 12.01
C LEU A 166 10.59 7.25 13.00
N GLN A 167 9.82 8.27 12.62
CA GLN A 167 9.55 9.45 13.46
C GLN A 167 8.14 9.46 14.05
N THR A 168 7.22 8.71 13.46
CA THR A 168 5.86 8.51 13.95
C THR A 168 5.95 7.74 15.26
N PRO A 169 5.43 8.30 16.37
CA PRO A 169 5.47 7.62 17.66
C PRO A 169 4.52 6.42 17.68
N VAL A 170 4.81 5.49 18.59
CA VAL A 170 3.85 4.45 18.96
C VAL A 170 2.72 5.09 19.76
N ASP A 171 1.49 4.84 19.34
CA ASP A 171 0.29 5.24 20.05
C ASP A 171 -0.14 4.12 21.01
N ARG A 172 -0.21 4.41 22.31
CA ARG A 172 -0.55 3.42 23.33
C ARG A 172 -2.01 2.96 23.26
N GLU A 173 -2.87 3.73 22.60
CA GLU A 173 -4.26 3.32 22.36
C GLU A 173 -4.38 2.28 21.23
N TYR A 174 -3.32 2.09 20.43
CA TYR A 174 -3.25 1.15 19.31
C TYR A 174 -2.18 0.07 19.57
N PRO A 175 -2.50 -0.97 20.36
CA PRO A 175 -1.51 -1.91 20.88
C PRO A 175 -0.91 -2.84 19.82
N VAL A 176 -1.56 -3.01 18.66
CA VAL A 176 -1.10 -3.89 17.57
C VAL A 176 -0.51 -3.01 16.47
N GLN A 177 0.60 -3.42 15.84
CA GLN A 177 1.22 -2.61 14.79
C GLN A 177 1.92 -3.44 13.71
N LEU A 178 1.96 -2.86 12.52
CA LEU A 178 2.86 -3.22 11.42
C LEU A 178 3.75 -2.01 11.15
N ALA A 179 5.05 -2.14 11.38
CA ALA A 179 5.99 -1.03 11.25
C ALA A 179 7.28 -1.48 10.58
N GLY A 180 7.87 -0.61 9.76
CA GLY A 180 9.10 -0.94 9.05
C GLY A 180 9.68 0.26 8.30
N VAL A 181 11.00 0.25 8.10
CA VAL A 181 11.69 1.30 7.36
C VAL A 181 11.72 0.96 5.87
N ALA A 182 11.35 1.92 5.03
CA ALA A 182 11.42 1.79 3.59
C ALA A 182 12.77 2.30 3.07
N ARG A 183 13.46 1.46 2.28
CA ARG A 183 14.81 1.71 1.78
C ARG A 183 14.91 1.57 0.27
N LEU A 184 15.85 2.29 -0.34
CA LEU A 184 16.34 1.97 -1.68
C LEU A 184 17.23 0.72 -1.63
N ARG A 185 17.53 0.15 -2.80
CA ARG A 185 18.41 -1.02 -2.94
C ARG A 185 19.77 -0.86 -2.28
N ASP A 186 20.33 0.35 -2.26
CA ASP A 186 21.63 0.64 -1.62
C ASP A 186 21.51 0.92 -0.11
N GLY A 187 20.35 0.66 0.49
CA GLY A 187 20.10 0.81 1.91
C GLY A 187 19.71 2.22 2.34
N LEU A 188 19.67 3.22 1.44
CA LEU A 188 19.24 4.57 1.80
C LEU A 188 17.79 4.56 2.32
N ALA A 189 17.57 4.96 3.56
CA ALA A 189 16.24 5.13 4.13
C ALA A 189 15.50 6.29 3.43
N ILE A 190 14.37 5.97 2.81
CA ILE A 190 13.54 6.93 2.07
C ILE A 190 12.19 7.16 2.73
N GLY A 191 11.88 6.46 3.81
CA GLY A 191 10.59 6.57 4.48
C GLY A 191 10.38 5.42 5.44
N GLY A 192 9.13 5.12 5.70
CA GLY A 192 8.72 3.95 6.44
C GLY A 192 7.23 3.95 6.70
N VAL A 193 6.76 2.85 7.28
CA VAL A 193 5.37 2.66 7.63
C VAL A 193 5.26 2.48 9.14
N ARG A 194 4.19 3.00 9.72
CA ARG A 194 3.70 2.63 11.05
C ARG A 194 2.18 2.59 10.97
N HIS A 195 1.66 1.40 10.78
CA HIS A 195 0.24 1.10 10.83
C HIS A 195 -0.07 0.54 12.21
N GLN A 196 -1.04 1.14 12.90
CA GLN A 196 -1.35 0.80 14.29
C GLN A 196 -2.84 0.49 14.39
N PHE A 197 -3.19 -0.51 15.17
CA PHE A 197 -4.53 -1.08 15.20
C PHE A 197 -5.02 -1.25 16.63
N ARG A 198 -6.32 -1.09 16.82
CA ARG A 198 -7.03 -1.40 18.06
C ARG A 198 -8.40 -1.97 17.76
N ASP A 199 -8.88 -2.84 18.64
CA ASP A 199 -10.26 -3.29 18.57
C ASP A 199 -11.22 -2.12 18.85
N GLU A 200 -12.36 -2.13 18.17
CA GLU A 200 -13.42 -1.14 18.31
C GLU A 200 -14.78 -1.80 18.03
N GLY A 201 -15.56 -2.05 19.08
CA GLY A 201 -16.80 -2.79 18.98
C GLY A 201 -16.56 -4.23 18.51
N GLU A 202 -17.35 -4.70 17.54
CA GLU A 202 -17.21 -6.02 16.90
C GLU A 202 -16.14 -6.04 15.80
N GLY A 203 -15.47 -4.91 15.57
CA GLY A 203 -14.47 -4.72 14.55
C GLY A 203 -13.20 -4.07 15.09
N PHE A 204 -12.54 -3.28 14.25
CA PHE A 204 -11.30 -2.62 14.63
C PHE A 204 -11.12 -1.28 13.91
N ARG A 205 -10.25 -0.46 14.49
CA ARG A 205 -9.76 0.78 13.91
C ARG A 205 -8.30 0.64 13.55
N ALA A 206 -7.95 1.07 12.35
CA ALA A 206 -6.58 1.18 11.87
C ALA A 206 -6.18 2.65 11.74
N LEU A 207 -5.09 3.05 12.38
CA LEU A 207 -4.38 4.31 12.15
C LEU A 207 -3.20 4.02 11.23
N LEU A 208 -3.36 4.37 9.96
CA LEU A 208 -2.42 4.00 8.90
C LEU A 208 -1.54 5.20 8.57
N THR A 209 -0.26 5.16 8.96
CA THR A 209 0.69 6.24 8.67
C THR A 209 1.85 5.76 7.81
N VAL A 210 2.13 6.51 6.74
CA VAL A 210 3.33 6.38 5.93
C VAL A 210 4.16 7.65 6.02
N GLU A 211 5.45 7.48 6.30
CA GLU A 211 6.45 8.54 6.35
C GLU A 211 7.15 8.68 5.01
N PHE A 212 7.03 9.86 4.42
CA PHE A 212 7.79 10.28 3.25
C PHE A 212 8.91 11.24 3.65
N PRO A 213 9.93 11.48 2.81
CA PRO A 213 10.85 12.58 3.01
C PRO A 213 10.07 13.91 3.08
N ALA A 214 10.45 14.83 3.98
CA ALA A 214 9.75 16.10 4.20
C ALA A 214 9.54 16.95 2.94
N LEU A 215 10.39 16.81 1.92
CA LEU A 215 10.27 17.53 0.64
C LEU A 215 9.34 16.86 -0.38
N THR A 216 8.60 15.83 0.03
CA THR A 216 7.61 15.17 -0.81
C THR A 216 6.44 16.10 -1.09
N LEU A 217 5.99 16.14 -2.34
CA LEU A 217 4.92 17.03 -2.75
C LEU A 217 3.61 16.72 -2.00
N PRO A 218 2.87 17.75 -1.52
CA PRO A 218 1.60 17.53 -0.83
C PRO A 218 0.55 16.76 -1.65
N THR A 219 0.62 16.83 -2.98
CA THR A 219 -0.25 16.06 -3.88
C THR A 219 0.01 14.55 -3.80
N ILE A 220 1.28 14.14 -3.63
CA ILE A 220 1.65 12.73 -3.41
C ILE A 220 1.14 12.29 -2.04
N LEU A 221 1.32 13.10 -0.98
CA LEU A 221 0.81 12.75 0.35
C LEU A 221 -0.71 12.56 0.33
N ARG A 222 -1.47 13.46 -0.32
CA ARG A 222 -2.93 13.31 -0.46
C ARG A 222 -3.32 12.14 -1.36
N GLY A 223 -2.58 11.87 -2.42
CA GLY A 223 -2.82 10.71 -3.28
C GLY A 223 -2.58 9.40 -2.54
N HIS A 224 -1.56 9.36 -1.69
CA HIS A 224 -1.20 8.17 -0.93
C HIS A 224 -2.22 7.84 0.18
N ARG A 225 -2.94 8.84 0.71
CA ARG A 225 -4.13 8.58 1.55
C ARG A 225 -5.19 7.74 0.84
N TRP A 226 -5.42 8.00 -0.45
CA TRP A 226 -6.34 7.19 -1.26
C TRP A 226 -5.76 5.82 -1.59
N HIS A 227 -4.45 5.73 -1.81
CA HIS A 227 -3.75 4.44 -1.98
C HIS A 227 -4.00 3.53 -0.78
N LEU A 228 -3.72 4.00 0.43
CA LEU A 228 -3.95 3.27 1.68
C LEU A 228 -5.43 2.89 1.84
N ALA A 229 -6.36 3.79 1.50
CA ALA A 229 -7.79 3.51 1.63
C ALA A 229 -8.24 2.34 0.73
N ILE A 230 -7.74 2.28 -0.51
CA ILE A 230 -8.03 1.18 -1.44
C ILE A 230 -7.38 -0.11 -0.96
N GLU A 231 -6.08 -0.06 -0.69
CA GLU A 231 -5.24 -1.19 -0.28
C GLU A 231 -5.80 -1.90 0.96
N PHE A 232 -5.99 -1.14 2.04
CA PHE A 232 -6.48 -1.71 3.29
C PHE A 232 -7.96 -2.09 3.20
N SER A 233 -8.79 -1.43 2.39
CA SER A 233 -10.18 -1.90 2.22
C SER A 233 -10.20 -3.31 1.61
N ASN A 234 -9.39 -3.55 0.59
CA ASN A 234 -9.28 -4.84 -0.07
C ASN A 234 -8.69 -5.91 0.86
N TRP A 235 -7.63 -5.60 1.62
CA TRP A 235 -7.06 -6.54 2.59
C TRP A 235 -7.99 -6.87 3.74
N ILE A 236 -8.75 -5.90 4.26
CA ILE A 236 -9.73 -6.14 5.32
C ILE A 236 -10.84 -7.07 4.83
N GLU A 237 -11.35 -6.86 3.61
CA GLU A 237 -12.35 -7.75 3.00
C GLU A 237 -11.80 -9.17 2.80
N ALA A 238 -10.57 -9.30 2.28
CA ALA A 238 -9.91 -10.60 2.08
C ALA A 238 -9.67 -11.36 3.39
N SER A 239 -9.20 -10.64 4.42
CA SER A 239 -9.03 -11.19 5.77
C SER A 239 -10.36 -11.68 6.35
N ALA A 240 -11.43 -10.90 6.23
CA ALA A 240 -12.77 -11.27 6.72
C ALA A 240 -13.41 -12.44 5.96
N ALA A 241 -13.08 -12.59 4.66
CA ALA A 241 -13.55 -13.71 3.85
C ALA A 241 -12.83 -15.04 4.18
N GLY A 242 -11.75 -14.99 4.99
CA GLY A 242 -10.90 -16.15 5.25
C GLY A 242 -10.18 -16.61 3.99
N GLU A 243 -10.00 -15.72 3.01
CA GLU A 243 -9.22 -16.02 1.82
C GLU A 243 -7.78 -16.27 2.27
N GLY A 244 -7.38 -17.54 2.11
CA GLY A 244 -6.13 -18.18 2.52
C GLY A 244 -5.24 -18.54 1.32
#